data_AF-A0A969ZRX3-F1
#
_entry.id   AF-A0A969ZRX3-F1
#
_cell.length_a   1.000
_cell.length_b   1.000
_cell.length_c   1.000
_cell.angle_alpha   90.00
_cell.angle_beta   90.00
_cell.angle_gamma   90.00
#
_symmetry.space_group_name_H-M   'P 1'
#
loop_
_entity.id
_entity.type
_entity.pdbx_description
1 polymer ?
#
loop_
_entity_poly.entity_id
_entity_poly.type
_entity_poly.pdbx_seq_one_letter_code
_entity_poly.pdbx_strand_id
1 'polypeptide(L)' 'MSHYGELAAITAALIWTSSSELIERKGKDIAPVTINFYRMIIAFFLVTIVIFFVQGTIFPNEANISAWL' A
#
# COMPACT_ATOMS: atom_id res chain seq x y z
N MET A 1 10.91 -16.73 14.77
CA MET A 1 10.81 -15.89 13.55
C MET A 1 10.84 -16.78 12.30
N SER A 2 9.89 -17.69 12.16
CA SER A 2 9.77 -18.55 10.98
C SER A 2 8.31 -18.46 10.51
N HIS A 3 8.08 -18.47 9.19
CA HIS A 3 6.78 -18.35 8.50
C HIS A 3 6.12 -16.96 8.40
N TYR A 4 6.65 -15.89 9.01
CA TYR A 4 6.12 -14.53 8.76
C TYR A 4 6.18 -14.12 7.29
N GLY A 5 7.25 -14.51 6.59
CA GLY A 5 7.40 -14.25 5.15
C GLY A 5 6.37 -15.01 4.31
N GLU A 6 6.10 -16.27 4.64
CA GLU A 6 5.11 -17.11 3.96
C GLU A 6 3.69 -16.55 4.15
N LEU A 7 3.35 -16.17 5.38
CA LEU A 7 2.07 -15.52 5.67
C LEU A 7 1.94 -14.18 4.93
N ALA A 8 2.98 -13.34 4.96
CA ALA A 8 2.99 -12.07 4.23
C ALA A 8 2.82 -12.29 2.72
N ALA A 9 3.45 -13.31 2.15
CA ALA A 9 3.34 -13.64 0.73
C ALA A 9 1.91 -14.08 0.35
N ILE A 10 1.29 -14.96 1.14
CA ILE A 10 -0.09 -15.40 0.89
C ILE A 10 -1.07 -14.23 1.04
N THR A 11 -0.92 -13.43 2.09
CA THR A 11 -1.77 -12.24 2.29
C THR A 11 -1.59 -11.24 1.15
N ALA A 12 -0.35 -10.99 0.71
CA ALA A 12 -0.07 -10.12 -0.43
C ALA A 12 -0.73 -10.63 -1.71
N ALA A 13 -0.63 -11.94 -1.99
CA ALA A 13 -1.26 -12.57 -3.15
C ALA A 13 -2.79 -12.39 -3.13
N LEU A 14 -3.44 -12.58 -1.98
CA LEU A 14 -4.88 -12.36 -1.82
C LEU A 14 -5.30 -10.90 -2.05
N ILE A 15 -4.54 -9.96 -1.49
CA ILE A 15 -4.79 -8.52 -1.66
C ILE A 15 -4.64 -8.13 -3.12
N TRP A 16 -3.57 -8.57 -3.78
CA TRP A 16 -3.30 -8.25 -5.17
C TRP A 16 -4.35 -8.83 -6.11
N THR A 17 -4.72 -10.10 -5.91
CA THR A 17 -5.76 -10.76 -6.73
C THR A 17 -7.10 -10.04 -6.62
N SER A 18 -7.52 -9.74 -5.38
CA SER A 18 -8.76 -9.02 -5.13
C SER A 18 -8.74 -7.62 -5.74
N SER A 19 -7.59 -6.93 -5.66
CA SER A 19 -7.42 -5.59 -6.23
C SER A 19 -7.53 -5.60 -7.75
N SER A 20 -6.92 -6.58 -8.41
CA SER A 20 -6.99 -6.73 -9.87
C SER A 20 -8.42 -6.96 -10.35
N GLU A 21 -9.16 -7.85 -9.68
CA GLU A 21 -10.56 -8.12 -10.00
C GLU A 21 -11.46 -6.89 -9.82
N LEU A 22 -11.28 -6.15 -8.72
CA LEU A 22 -12.04 -4.93 -8.46
C LEU A 22 -11.78 -3.86 -9.54
N ILE A 23 -10.54 -3.72 -9.97
CA ILE A 23 -10.15 -2.77 -11.02
C ILE A 23 -10.65 -3.22 -12.38
N GLU A 24 -10.65 -4.52 -12.69
CA GLU A 24 -11.21 -5.01 -13.95
C GLU A 24 -12.71 -4.72 -14.04
N ARG A 25 -13.45 -4.94 -12.94
CA ARG A 25 -14.88 -4.66 -12.88
C ARG A 25 -15.18 -3.16 -12.92
N LYS A 26 -14.51 -2.36 -12.09
CA LYS A 26 -14.78 -0.92 -11.94
C LYS A 26 -14.09 -0.05 -12.98
N GLY A 27 -13.01 -0.53 -13.59
CA GLY A 27 -12.25 0.17 -14.62
C GLY A 27 -12.99 0.29 -15.96
N LYS A 28 -14.11 -0.42 -16.13
CA LYS A 28 -15.02 -0.24 -17.27
C LYS A 28 -15.81 1.07 -17.18
N ASP A 29 -16.10 1.52 -15.97
CA ASP A 29 -16.93 2.69 -15.70
C ASP A 29 -16.10 3.92 -15.24
N ILE A 30 -14.95 3.66 -14.62
CA ILE A 30 -14.12 4.71 -14.00
C ILE A 30 -12.80 4.82 -14.77
N ALA A 31 -12.46 6.05 -15.18
CA ALA A 31 -11.22 6.33 -15.86
C ALA A 31 -9.98 5.88 -15.04
N PRO A 32 -8.93 5.32 -15.67
CA PRO A 32 -7.74 4.84 -14.97
C PRO A 32 -7.04 5.89 -14.11
N VAL A 33 -7.06 7.16 -14.54
CA VAL A 33 -6.49 8.28 -13.78
C VAL A 33 -7.16 8.47 -12.42
N THR A 34 -8.49 8.34 -12.37
CA THR A 34 -9.28 8.49 -11.15
C THR A 34 -9.00 7.34 -10.18
N ILE A 35 -8.95 6.10 -10.69
CA ILE A 35 -8.61 4.92 -9.88
C ILE A 35 -7.21 5.05 -9.29
N ASN A 36 -6.23 5.50 -10.08
CA ASN A 36 -4.86 5.72 -9.61
C ASN A 36 -4.77 6.82 -8.56
N PHE A 37 -5.55 7.89 -8.68
CA PHE A 37 -5.60 8.94 -7.66
C PHE A 37 -6.12 8.39 -6.31
N TYR A 38 -7.21 7.62 -6.33
CA TYR A 38 -7.71 6.96 -5.11
C TYR A 38 -6.70 5.96 -4.54
N ARG A 39 -5.98 5.22 -5.40
CA ARG A 39 -4.91 4.32 -4.96
C ARG A 39 -3.82 5.07 -4.20
N MET A 40 -3.42 6.26 -4.66
CA MET A 40 -2.42 7.08 -3.96
C MET A 40 -2.93 7.56 -2.59
N ILE A 41 -4.20 7.97 -2.50
CA ILE A 41 -4.81 8.35 -1.22
C ILE A 41 -4.80 7.19 -0.23
N ILE A 42 -5.23 6.00 -0.66
CA ILE A 42 -5.24 4.80 0.19
C ILE A 42 -3.81 4.42 0.61
N ALA A 43 -2.87 4.45 -0.33
CA ALA A 43 -1.46 4.17 -0.06
C ALA A 43 -0.88 5.13 0.98
N PHE A 44 -1.17 6.43 0.87
CA PHE A 44 -0.72 7.44 1.83
C PHE A 44 -1.19 7.11 3.26
N PHE A 45 -2.47 6.78 3.45
CA PHE A 45 -2.98 6.42 4.78
C PHE A 45 -2.37 5.11 5.30
N LEU A 46 -2.31 4.07 4.48
CA LEU A 46 -1.74 2.78 4.88
C LEU A 46 -0.27 2.92 5.29
N VAL A 47 0.53 3.64 4.50
CA VAL A 47 1.94 3.89 4.81
C VAL A 47 2.08 4.71 6.09
N THR A 48 1.28 5.76 6.26
CA THR A 48 1.30 6.58 7.49
C THR A 48 1.01 5.73 8.73
N ILE A 49 0.01 4.85 8.65
CA ILE A 49 -0.34 3.93 9.75
C ILE A 49 0.83 3.00 10.07
N VAL A 50 1.46 2.40 9.04
CA VAL A 50 2.62 1.51 9.24
C VAL A 50 3.80 2.27 9.87
N ILE A 51 4.12 3.46 9.38
CA ILE A 51 5.20 4.29 9.94
C ILE A 51 4.89 4.63 11.40
N PHE A 52 3.66 5.00 11.72
CA PHE A 52 3.24 5.27 13.10
C PHE A 52 3.48 4.08 14.03
N PHE A 53 3.13 2.86 13.61
CA PHE A 53 3.35 1.67 14.43
C PHE A 53 4.82 1.25 14.53
N VAL A 54 5.64 1.51 13.49
CA VAL A 54 7.06 1.10 13.46
C VAL A 54 7.97 2.12 14.14
N GLN A 55 7.71 3.42 13.94
CA GLN A 55 8.59 4.52 14.36
C GLN A 55 7.98 5.39 15.46
N GLY A 56 6.69 5.25 15.78
CA GLY A 56 6.00 6.10 16.76
C GLY A 56 5.71 7.52 16.27
N THR A 57 6.05 7.83 15.02
CA THR A 57 5.85 9.14 14.39
C THR A 57 5.02 8.99 13.11
N ILE A 58 4.28 10.03 12.72
CA ILE A 58 3.47 10.01 11.50
C ILE A 58 4.26 10.43 10.26
N PHE A 59 5.38 11.11 10.45
CA PHE A 59 6.31 11.51 9.40
C PHE A 59 7.68 10.94 9.70
N PRO A 60 8.38 10.37 8.69
CA PRO A 60 9.72 9.82 8.86
C PRO A 60 10.74 10.96 8.95
N ASN A 61 10.74 11.66 10.09
CA ASN A 61 11.58 12.84 10.36
C ASN A 61 13.08 12.50 10.44
N GLU A 62 13.42 11.24 10.72
CA GLU A 62 14.80 10.76 10.83
C GLU A 62 15.32 10.14 9.53
N ALA A 63 14.51 10.12 8.46
CA ALA A 63 14.93 9.57 7.18
C ALA A 63 16.04 10.42 6.56
N ASN A 64 17.22 9.82 6.41
CA ASN A 64 18.34 10.41 5.69
C ASN A 64 17.90 10.78 4.25
N ILE A 65 18.46 11.83 3.66
CA ILE A 65 18.20 12.27 2.28
C ILE A 65 18.40 11.13 1.27
N SER A 66 19.30 10.19 1.54
CA SER A 66 19.49 8.99 0.72
C SER A 66 18.30 8.03 0.70
N ALA A 67 17.36 8.12 1.64
CA ALA A 67 16.15 7.30 1.67
C ALA A 67 15.04 7.84 0.74
N TRP A 68 15.18 9.07 0.24
CA TRP A 68 14.21 9.75 -0.60
C TRP A 68 14.60 9.80 -2.09
N LEU A 69 15.85 9.48 -2.41
CA LEU A 69 16.44 9.45 -3.76
C LEU A 69 16.51 8.02 -4.28
#